data_AF-A0A7W6GLT1-F1
#
_entry.id   AF-A0A7W6GLT1-F1
#
_cell.length_a   1.000
_cell.length_b   1.000
_cell.length_c   1.000
_cell.angle_alpha   90.00
_cell.angle_beta   90.00
_cell.angle_gamma   90.00
#
_symmetry.space_group_name_H-M   'P 1'
#
loop_
_entity.id
_entity.type
_entity.pdbx_description
1 polymer ?
#
loop_
_entity_poly.entity_id
_entity_poly.type
_entity_poly.pdbx_seq_one_letter_code
_entity_poly.pdbx_strand_id
1 'polypeptide(L)'
;MDQISASTLRKTPLSTPTDLGQNARNDISAALTALLADVFALYLKTKNFHWHLSGPNFRSLHLMLDDHADQLIGMTDAIAERARKVGGTTLRSVGHIARVQRLLDNDADFVTAEDILAELKSDNEQLIGILRQVHELSSEHHDVATTSLLEGWVDEAEGRVWFLFESNRRS
;
A
#
# COMPACT_ATOMS: atom_id res chain seq x y z
N MET A 1 -3.03 -10.49 -44.31
CA MET A 1 -2.78 -10.55 -42.85
C MET A 1 -1.82 -9.44 -42.53
N ASP A 2 -2.34 -8.29 -42.08
CA ASP A 2 -1.49 -7.14 -41.75
C ASP A 2 -0.68 -7.43 -40.49
N GLN A 3 0.64 -7.32 -40.61
CA GLN A 3 1.55 -7.35 -39.48
C GLN A 3 1.42 -6.02 -38.72
N ILE A 4 0.56 -5.99 -37.71
CA ILE A 4 0.51 -4.89 -36.74
C ILE A 4 1.84 -4.93 -35.95
N SER A 5 2.64 -3.87 -36.08
CA SER A 5 3.93 -3.80 -35.39
C SER A 5 3.75 -3.64 -33.87
N ALA A 6 4.68 -4.18 -33.07
CA ALA A 6 4.67 -4.05 -31.62
C ALA A 6 4.69 -2.58 -31.13
N SER A 7 5.24 -1.65 -31.94
CA SER A 7 5.21 -0.22 -31.63
C SER A 7 3.83 0.41 -31.86
N THR A 8 3.06 -0.10 -32.81
CA THR A 8 1.67 0.29 -33.05
C THR A 8 0.75 -0.20 -31.93
N LEU A 9 0.94 -1.45 -31.46
CA LEU A 9 0.21 -1.99 -30.31
C LEU A 9 0.48 -1.20 -29.00
N ARG A 10 1.70 -0.68 -28.82
CA ARG A 10 2.06 0.19 -27.68
C ARG A 10 1.38 1.56 -27.70
N LYS A 11 0.89 2.00 -28.86
CA LYS A 11 0.22 3.30 -29.04
C LYS A 11 -1.31 3.23 -28.95
N THR A 12 -1.89 2.03 -28.96
CA THR A 12 -3.33 1.87 -28.78
C THR A 12 -3.70 2.36 -27.38
N PRO A 13 -4.64 3.32 -27.24
CA PRO A 13 -5.11 3.75 -25.95
C PRO A 13 -5.64 2.57 -25.14
N LEU A 14 -5.35 2.56 -23.84
CA LEU A 14 -5.98 1.63 -22.94
C LEU A 14 -7.49 1.90 -22.93
N SER A 15 -8.24 1.00 -23.56
CA SER A 15 -9.70 1.06 -23.61
C SER A 15 -10.28 0.04 -22.63
N THR A 16 -9.93 0.17 -21.34
CA THR A 16 -10.56 -0.65 -20.30
C THR A 16 -12.06 -0.35 -20.27
N PRO A 17 -12.94 -1.35 -20.43
CA PRO A 17 -14.37 -1.16 -20.29
C PRO A 17 -14.73 -0.80 -18.86
N THR A 18 -15.31 0.39 -18.66
CA THR A 18 -15.88 0.87 -17.39
C THR A 18 -16.88 1.98 -17.70
N ASP A 19 -17.87 2.12 -16.84
CA ASP A 19 -18.86 3.20 -16.82
C ASP A 19 -18.35 4.48 -16.15
N LEU A 20 -17.16 4.45 -15.52
CA LEU A 20 -16.55 5.62 -14.89
C LEU A 20 -16.11 6.67 -15.93
N GLY A 21 -16.45 7.93 -15.67
CA GLY A 21 -16.02 9.08 -16.47
C GLY A 21 -14.50 9.30 -16.45
N GLN A 22 -13.95 9.99 -17.44
CA GLN A 22 -12.49 10.18 -17.57
C GLN A 22 -11.83 10.77 -16.30
N ASN A 23 -12.48 11.72 -15.62
CA ASN A 23 -11.96 12.31 -14.38
C ASN A 23 -11.86 11.25 -13.28
N ALA A 24 -12.96 10.53 -13.00
CA ALA A 24 -12.99 9.43 -12.04
C ALA A 24 -11.88 8.40 -12.29
N ARG A 25 -11.70 8.00 -13.55
CA ARG A 25 -10.64 7.06 -13.93
C ARG A 25 -9.24 7.59 -13.61
N ASN A 26 -8.98 8.86 -13.93
CA ASN A 26 -7.68 9.48 -13.66
C ASN A 26 -7.44 9.61 -12.15
N ASP A 27 -8.42 10.12 -11.42
CA ASP A 27 -8.28 10.47 -10.01
C ASP A 27 -8.16 9.20 -9.15
N ILE A 28 -9.05 8.22 -9.33
CA ILE A 28 -9.01 6.95 -8.60
C ILE A 28 -7.74 6.17 -8.93
N SER A 29 -7.36 6.06 -10.21
CA SER A 29 -6.16 5.29 -10.56
C SER A 29 -4.85 5.94 -10.09
N ALA A 30 -4.78 7.27 -10.08
CA ALA A 30 -3.65 7.98 -9.51
C ALA A 30 -3.55 7.75 -8.00
N ALA A 31 -4.68 7.85 -7.29
CA ALA A 31 -4.76 7.60 -5.85
C ALA A 31 -4.38 6.16 -5.47
N LEU A 32 -4.89 5.17 -6.22
CA LEU A 32 -4.52 3.76 -6.04
C LEU A 32 -3.03 3.50 -6.38
N THR A 33 -2.48 4.19 -7.37
CA THR A 33 -1.04 4.07 -7.70
C THR A 33 -0.16 4.61 -6.58
N ALA A 34 -0.55 5.72 -5.96
CA ALA A 34 0.16 6.25 -4.80
C ALA A 34 0.02 5.35 -3.58
N LEU A 35 -1.20 4.86 -3.29
CA LEU A 35 -1.43 3.88 -2.23
C LEU A 35 -0.59 2.61 -2.42
N LEU A 36 -0.48 2.10 -3.65
CA LEU A 36 0.36 0.93 -3.93
C LEU A 36 1.84 1.20 -3.61
N ALA A 37 2.34 2.41 -3.87
CA ALA A 37 3.71 2.78 -3.55
C ALA A 37 3.94 2.82 -2.04
N ASP A 38 3.00 3.41 -1.29
CA ASP A 38 3.02 3.45 0.17
C ASP A 38 3.03 2.05 0.79
N VAL A 39 2.20 1.15 0.26
CA VAL A 39 2.11 -0.24 0.73
C VAL A 39 3.42 -0.99 0.47
N PHE A 40 4.06 -0.81 -0.69
CA PHE A 40 5.38 -1.40 -0.94
C PHE A 40 6.47 -0.86 -0.02
N ALA A 41 6.47 0.45 0.24
CA ALA A 41 7.41 1.08 1.18
C ALA A 41 7.25 0.52 2.59
N LEU A 42 6.01 0.48 3.09
CA LEU A 42 5.72 -0.03 4.43
C LEU A 42 5.98 -1.53 4.54
N TYR A 43 5.69 -2.32 3.50
CA TYR A 43 6.05 -3.74 3.45
C TYR A 43 7.55 -3.92 3.61
N LEU A 44 8.34 -3.21 2.80
CA LEU A 44 9.80 -3.35 2.83
C LEU A 44 10.38 -2.87 4.16
N LYS A 45 9.90 -1.75 4.70
CA LYS A 45 10.29 -1.28 6.04
C LYS A 45 9.93 -2.29 7.13
N THR A 46 8.74 -2.89 7.06
CA THR A 46 8.33 -3.92 8.04
C THR A 46 9.25 -5.13 7.97
N LYS A 47 9.62 -5.59 6.76
CA LYS A 47 10.59 -6.69 6.58
C LYS A 47 11.99 -6.29 7.02
N ASN A 48 12.42 -5.07 6.73
CA ASN A 48 13.69 -4.52 7.22
C ASN A 48 13.76 -4.65 8.76
N PHE A 49 12.75 -4.14 9.48
CA PHE A 49 12.71 -4.26 10.92
C PHE A 49 12.60 -5.72 11.40
N HIS A 50 11.81 -6.56 10.73
CA HIS A 50 11.75 -7.99 11.04
C HIS A 50 13.12 -8.69 10.94
N TRP A 51 13.95 -8.34 9.94
CA TRP A 51 15.29 -8.92 9.77
C TRP A 51 16.30 -8.43 10.81
N HIS A 52 16.22 -7.16 11.20
CA HIS A 52 17.23 -6.51 12.04
C HIS A 52 16.82 -6.35 13.51
N LEU A 53 15.60 -6.74 13.87
CA LEU A 53 15.14 -6.74 15.25
C LEU A 53 16.02 -7.65 16.12
N SER A 54 16.34 -7.18 17.33
CA SER A 54 17.01 -7.97 18.35
C SER A 54 16.48 -7.63 19.75
N GLY A 55 16.70 -8.52 20.72
CA GLY A 55 16.27 -8.31 22.12
C GLY A 55 15.48 -9.48 22.71
N PRO A 56 15.06 -9.38 23.98
CA PRO A 56 14.43 -10.48 24.72
C PRO A 56 13.10 -10.96 24.12
N ASN A 57 12.38 -10.08 23.42
CA ASN A 57 11.10 -10.39 22.79
C ASN A 57 11.24 -10.76 21.30
N PHE A 58 12.46 -11.05 20.83
CA PHE A 58 12.79 -11.24 19.42
C PHE A 58 11.79 -12.15 18.70
N ARG A 59 11.58 -13.38 19.18
CA ARG A 59 10.74 -14.36 18.47
C ARG A 59 9.30 -13.86 18.27
N SER A 60 8.68 -13.32 19.31
CA SER A 60 7.27 -12.89 19.25
C SER A 60 7.09 -11.71 18.32
N LEU A 61 7.97 -10.71 18.44
CA LEU A 61 7.93 -9.53 17.57
C LEU A 61 8.29 -9.88 16.13
N HIS A 62 9.30 -10.73 15.92
CA HIS A 62 9.70 -11.18 14.59
C HIS A 62 8.55 -11.85 13.84
N LEU A 63 7.77 -12.72 14.50
CA LEU A 63 6.59 -13.35 13.90
C LEU A 63 5.45 -12.34 13.66
N MET A 64 5.16 -11.46 14.62
CA MET A 64 4.14 -10.42 14.44
C MET A 64 4.46 -9.50 13.24
N LEU A 65 5.72 -9.09 13.08
CA LEU A 65 6.13 -8.26 11.95
C LEU A 65 6.03 -9.02 10.62
N ASP A 66 6.18 -10.35 10.62
CA ASP A 66 5.96 -11.17 9.42
C ASP A 66 4.47 -11.24 9.06
N ASP A 67 3.60 -11.47 10.05
CA ASP A 67 2.14 -11.46 9.85
C ASP A 67 1.67 -10.10 9.30
N HIS A 68 2.23 -8.99 9.81
CA HIS A 68 1.93 -7.65 9.30
C HIS A 68 2.45 -7.45 7.86
N ALA A 69 3.64 -7.98 7.54
CA ALA A 69 4.19 -7.91 6.19
C ALA A 69 3.35 -8.73 5.19
N ASP A 70 2.83 -9.88 5.59
CA ASP A 70 1.96 -10.73 4.78
C ASP A 70 0.63 -10.02 4.44
N GLN A 71 0.04 -9.30 5.40
CA GLN A 71 -1.12 -8.45 5.14
C GLN A 71 -0.80 -7.35 4.12
N LEU A 72 0.30 -6.62 4.32
CA LEU A 72 0.72 -5.52 3.45
C LEU A 72 0.99 -5.99 2.01
N ILE A 73 1.76 -7.06 1.84
CA ILE A 73 2.04 -7.59 0.50
C ILE A 73 0.77 -8.16 -0.15
N GLY A 74 -0.13 -8.74 0.64
CA GLY A 74 -1.43 -9.24 0.18
C GLY A 74 -2.34 -8.17 -0.43
N MET A 75 -2.20 -6.90 -0.03
CA MET A 75 -2.95 -5.78 -0.61
C MET A 75 -2.50 -5.44 -2.04
N THR A 76 -1.23 -5.71 -2.39
CA THR A 76 -0.57 -5.09 -3.55
C THR A 76 -1.22 -5.44 -4.89
N ASP A 77 -1.52 -6.71 -5.13
CA ASP A 77 -2.12 -7.16 -6.39
C ASP A 77 -3.52 -6.58 -6.57
N ALA A 78 -4.35 -6.63 -5.52
CA ALA A 78 -5.69 -6.07 -5.54
C ALA A 78 -5.69 -4.57 -5.85
N ILE A 79 -4.79 -3.79 -5.26
CA ILE A 79 -4.65 -2.35 -5.55
C ILE A 79 -4.21 -2.14 -7.00
N ALA A 80 -3.17 -2.85 -7.45
CA ALA A 80 -2.64 -2.74 -8.79
C ALA A 80 -3.69 -3.08 -9.85
N GLU A 81 -4.35 -4.23 -9.70
CA GLU A 81 -5.42 -4.66 -10.60
C GLU A 81 -6.62 -3.72 -10.54
N ARG A 82 -6.98 -3.18 -9.37
CA ARG A 82 -8.09 -2.23 -9.28
C ARG A 82 -7.80 -0.96 -10.08
N ALA A 83 -6.59 -0.41 -9.98
CA ALA A 83 -6.16 0.74 -10.80
C ALA A 83 -6.28 0.45 -12.31
N ARG A 84 -6.02 -0.80 -12.72
CA ARG A 84 -6.19 -1.25 -14.11
C ARG A 84 -7.65 -1.44 -14.51
N LYS A 85 -8.50 -1.98 -13.62
CA LYS A 85 -9.94 -2.21 -13.81
C LYS A 85 -10.72 -0.90 -13.93
N VAL A 86 -10.33 0.16 -13.22
CA VAL A 86 -10.89 1.52 -13.41
C VAL A 86 -10.37 2.21 -14.68
N GLY A 87 -9.43 1.61 -15.40
CA GLY A 87 -8.94 2.11 -16.69
C GLY A 87 -7.73 3.02 -16.64
N GLY A 88 -7.07 3.15 -15.49
CA GLY A 88 -5.77 3.82 -15.38
C GLY A 88 -4.60 2.84 -15.48
N THR A 89 -3.38 3.37 -15.43
CA THR A 89 -2.15 2.58 -15.27
C THR A 89 -1.71 2.56 -13.81
N THR A 90 -0.68 1.79 -13.48
CA THR A 90 -0.09 1.78 -12.13
C THR A 90 1.44 1.72 -12.20
N LEU A 91 2.08 1.44 -11.06
CA LEU A 91 3.51 1.41 -10.85
C LEU A 91 4.26 0.57 -11.88
N ARG A 92 5.55 0.88 -12.05
CA ARG A 92 6.40 0.33 -13.14
C ARG A 92 7.71 -0.25 -12.67
N SER A 93 8.23 0.21 -11.52
CA SER A 93 9.55 -0.16 -11.02
C SER A 93 9.73 0.34 -9.58
N VAL A 94 10.77 -0.15 -8.91
CA VAL A 94 11.20 0.34 -7.59
C VAL A 94 11.52 1.84 -7.61
N GLY A 95 12.19 2.32 -8.65
CA GLY A 95 12.43 3.77 -8.79
C GLY A 95 11.15 4.58 -8.98
N HIS A 96 10.08 3.98 -9.50
CA HIS A 96 8.76 4.62 -9.55
C HIS A 96 8.11 4.66 -8.16
N ILE A 97 8.19 3.56 -7.38
CA ILE A 97 7.75 3.53 -5.98
C ILE A 97 8.40 4.68 -5.18
N ALA A 98 9.73 4.76 -5.19
CA ALA A 98 10.49 5.76 -4.43
C ALA A 98 10.13 7.23 -4.77
N ARG A 99 9.62 7.51 -5.98
CA ARG A 99 9.19 8.87 -6.37
C ARG A 99 7.76 9.21 -5.97
N VAL A 100 6.93 8.21 -5.69
CA VAL A 100 5.49 8.36 -5.50
C VAL A 100 5.08 8.07 -4.07
N GLN A 101 5.84 7.25 -3.34
CA GLN A 101 5.58 6.95 -1.94
C GLN A 101 5.55 8.22 -1.07
N ARG A 102 4.65 8.22 -0.10
CA ARG A 102 4.47 9.20 0.96
C ARG A 102 4.97 8.64 2.29
N LEU A 103 4.79 7.33 2.51
CA LEU A 103 5.46 6.62 3.59
C LEU A 103 6.95 6.45 3.27
N LEU A 104 7.81 6.93 4.16
CA LEU A 104 9.26 6.96 3.96
C LEU A 104 9.90 5.65 4.41
N ASP A 105 10.99 5.26 3.76
CA ASP A 105 11.84 4.14 4.19
C ASP A 105 12.64 4.50 5.46
N ASN A 106 13.29 3.49 6.04
CA ASN A 106 14.25 3.68 7.14
C ASN A 106 15.50 2.85 6.85
N ASP A 107 16.61 3.54 6.60
CA ASP A 107 17.93 2.95 6.28
C ASP A 107 18.92 3.04 7.45
N ALA A 108 18.44 3.27 8.68
CA ALA A 108 19.32 3.40 9.84
C ALA A 108 20.03 2.08 10.15
N ASP A 109 21.32 2.16 10.50
CA ASP A 109 22.15 0.98 10.84
C ASP A 109 21.60 0.19 12.03
N PHE A 110 20.92 0.86 12.96
CA PHE A 110 20.34 0.26 14.15
C PHE A 110 19.10 1.04 14.63
N VAL A 111 18.06 0.31 15.00
CA VAL A 111 16.82 0.83 15.60
C VAL A 111 16.43 -0.07 16.76
N THR A 112 16.04 0.52 17.90
CA THR A 112 15.63 -0.27 19.06
C THR A 112 14.28 -0.94 18.82
N ALA A 113 13.98 -2.03 19.54
CA ALA A 113 12.67 -2.68 19.43
C ALA A 113 11.51 -1.72 19.76
N GLU A 114 11.70 -0.82 20.72
CA GLU A 114 10.67 0.15 21.13
C GLU A 114 10.43 1.20 20.04
N ASP A 115 11.51 1.67 19.40
CA ASP A 115 11.44 2.64 18.30
C ASP A 115 10.84 2.00 17.03
N ILE A 116 11.20 0.74 16.71
CA ILE A 116 10.58 -0.04 15.63
C ILE A 116 9.07 -0.08 15.79
N LEU A 117 8.59 -0.42 16.99
CA LEU A 117 7.16 -0.52 17.27
C LEU A 117 6.46 0.84 17.18
N ALA A 118 7.09 1.90 17.71
CA ALA A 118 6.55 3.25 17.65
C ALA A 118 6.48 3.78 16.22
N GLU A 119 7.52 3.54 15.41
CA GLU A 119 7.60 3.98 14.02
C GLU A 119 6.57 3.25 13.17
N LEU A 120 6.52 1.91 13.21
CA LEU A 120 5.53 1.15 12.46
C LEU A 120 4.09 1.48 12.88
N LYS A 121 3.86 1.79 14.16
CA LYS A 121 2.55 2.25 14.62
C LYS A 121 2.19 3.57 13.93
N SER A 122 3.09 4.54 13.94
CA SER A 122 2.87 5.84 13.31
C SER A 122 2.68 5.73 11.79
N ASP A 123 3.44 4.86 11.12
CA ASP A 123 3.31 4.62 9.69
C ASP A 123 1.96 3.95 9.34
N ASN A 124 1.47 3.03 10.18
CA ASN A 124 0.13 2.46 9.99
C ASN A 124 -0.99 3.47 10.27
N GLU A 125 -0.83 4.38 11.23
CA GLU A 125 -1.76 5.51 11.45
C GLU A 125 -1.83 6.43 10.22
N GLN A 126 -0.68 6.70 9.61
CA GLN A 126 -0.62 7.45 8.35
C GLN A 126 -1.28 6.67 7.19
N LEU A 127 -1.03 5.36 7.08
CA LEU A 127 -1.69 4.50 6.09
C LEU A 127 -3.21 4.49 6.25
N ILE A 128 -3.74 4.44 7.48
CA ILE A 128 -5.18 4.55 7.75
C ILE A 128 -5.73 5.88 7.22
N GLY A 129 -5.02 6.99 7.48
CA GLY A 129 -5.39 8.30 6.95
C GLY A 129 -5.42 8.34 5.43
N ILE A 130 -4.43 7.73 4.78
CA ILE A 130 -4.36 7.59 3.32
C ILE A 130 -5.52 6.73 2.80
N LEU A 131 -5.78 5.56 3.39
CA LEU A 131 -6.85 4.65 2.97
C LEU A 131 -8.22 5.35 3.03
N ARG A 132 -8.49 6.11 4.10
CA ARG A 132 -9.71 6.90 4.25
C ARG A 132 -9.85 8.00 3.19
N GLN A 133 -8.76 8.68 2.84
CA GLN A 133 -8.78 9.67 1.75
C GLN A 133 -9.08 9.04 0.39
N VAL A 134 -8.48 7.88 0.09
CA VAL A 134 -8.75 7.16 -1.18
C VAL A 134 -10.18 6.62 -1.19
N HIS A 135 -10.72 6.24 -0.04
CA HIS A 135 -12.11 5.80 0.12
C HIS A 135 -13.07 6.94 -0.18
N GLU A 136 -12.86 8.12 0.43
CA GLU A 136 -13.69 9.31 0.19
C GLU A 136 -13.70 9.68 -1.30
N LEU A 137 -12.52 9.78 -1.93
CA LEU A 137 -12.39 10.05 -3.36
C LEU A 137 -13.14 9.01 -4.24
N SER A 138 -13.03 7.74 -3.88
CA SER A 138 -13.70 6.66 -4.63
C SER A 138 -15.22 6.74 -4.47
N SER A 139 -15.68 7.12 -3.27
CA SER A 139 -17.09 7.31 -2.94
C SER A 139 -17.69 8.49 -3.71
N GLU A 140 -16.98 9.61 -3.85
CA GLU A 140 -17.40 10.78 -4.66
C GLU A 140 -17.66 10.42 -6.13
N HIS A 141 -16.96 9.42 -6.63
CA HIS A 141 -17.12 8.89 -8.00
C HIS A 141 -18.02 7.66 -8.09
N HIS A 142 -18.69 7.28 -7.00
CA HIS A 142 -19.55 6.10 -6.90
C HIS A 142 -18.85 4.76 -7.24
N ASP A 143 -17.53 4.68 -7.02
CA ASP A 143 -16.77 3.44 -7.20
C ASP A 143 -16.86 2.55 -5.95
N VAL A 144 -17.99 1.85 -5.82
CA VAL A 144 -18.31 0.96 -4.68
C VAL A 144 -17.32 -0.21 -4.56
N ALA A 145 -16.77 -0.68 -5.67
CA ALA A 145 -15.83 -1.81 -5.63
C ALA A 145 -14.49 -1.40 -4.99
N THR A 146 -14.03 -0.17 -5.25
CA THR A 146 -12.83 0.35 -4.60
C THR A 146 -13.08 0.64 -3.12
N THR A 147 -14.21 1.26 -2.76
CA THR A 147 -14.52 1.54 -1.35
C THR A 147 -14.61 0.26 -0.51
N SER A 148 -15.24 -0.79 -1.04
CA SER A 148 -15.38 -2.09 -0.35
C SER A 148 -14.03 -2.77 -0.05
N LEU A 149 -13.04 -2.67 -0.96
CA LEU A 149 -11.69 -3.18 -0.70
C LEU A 149 -11.00 -2.37 0.43
N LEU A 150 -11.11 -1.04 0.35
CA LEU A 150 -10.44 -0.14 1.29
C LEU A 150 -10.95 -0.29 2.72
N GLU A 151 -12.25 -0.56 2.91
CA GLU A 151 -12.85 -0.77 4.24
C GLU A 151 -12.19 -1.93 5.00
N GLY A 152 -11.95 -3.07 4.33
CA GLY A 152 -11.24 -4.19 4.93
C GLY A 152 -9.79 -3.83 5.30
N TRP A 153 -9.10 -3.10 4.42
CA TRP A 153 -7.72 -2.69 4.68
C TRP A 153 -7.59 -1.63 5.76
N VAL A 154 -8.61 -0.79 5.97
CA VAL A 154 -8.67 0.13 7.11
C VAL A 154 -8.72 -0.66 8.41
N ASP A 155 -9.62 -1.64 8.52
CA ASP A 155 -9.73 -2.50 9.71
C ASP A 155 -8.43 -3.28 9.98
N GLU A 156 -7.83 -3.87 8.94
CA GLU A 156 -6.54 -4.55 9.07
C GLU A 156 -5.42 -3.61 9.56
N ALA A 157 -5.37 -2.38 9.03
CA ALA A 157 -4.39 -1.38 9.46
C ALA A 157 -4.62 -0.91 10.90
N GLU A 158 -5.87 -0.72 11.32
CA GLU A 158 -6.25 -0.43 12.71
C GLU A 158 -5.85 -1.59 13.64
N GLY A 159 -6.01 -2.83 13.18
CA GLY A 159 -5.52 -4.04 13.85
C GLY A 159 -4.00 -4.01 14.06
N ARG A 160 -3.23 -3.68 13.02
CA ARG A 160 -1.76 -3.52 13.14
C ARG A 160 -1.38 -2.43 14.14
N VAL A 161 -2.06 -1.28 14.11
CA VAL A 161 -1.85 -0.19 15.08
C VAL A 161 -2.09 -0.68 16.51
N TRP A 162 -3.19 -1.41 16.73
CA TRP A 162 -3.53 -1.96 18.05
C TRP A 162 -2.45 -2.93 18.57
N PHE A 163 -2.00 -3.88 17.75
CA PHE A 163 -0.96 -4.84 18.14
C PHE A 163 0.37 -4.15 18.45
N LEU A 164 0.78 -3.20 17.62
CA LEU A 164 2.02 -2.44 17.83
C LEU A 164 1.96 -1.58 19.09
N PHE A 165 0.81 -0.94 19.35
CA PHE A 165 0.58 -0.15 20.55
C PHE A 165 0.63 -1.01 21.81
N GLU A 166 -0.14 -2.08 21.90
CA GLU A 166 -0.17 -2.94 23.09
C GLU A 166 1.17 -3.63 23.34
N SER A 167 1.90 -3.99 22.29
CA SER A 167 3.25 -4.57 22.39
C SER A 167 4.31 -3.58 22.91
N ASN A 168 4.06 -2.27 22.78
CA ASN A 168 4.98 -1.21 23.20
C ASN A 168 4.53 -0.49 24.49
N ARG A 169 3.44 -0.93 25.13
CA ARG A 169 2.99 -0.34 26.40
C ARG A 169 3.97 -0.67 27.52
N ARG A 170 4.46 0.38 28.19
CA ARG A 170 5.15 0.24 29.47
C ARG A 170 4.12 0.21 30.60
N SER A 171 4.27 -0.76 31.50
CA SER A 171 3.48 -0.89 32.74
C SER A 171 3.73 0.25 33.72
#